data_AF-A0A1I1N6R5-F1
#
_entry.id   AF-A0A1I1N6R5-F1
#
_cell.length_a   1.000
_cell.length_b   1.000
_cell.length_c   1.000
_cell.angle_alpha   90.00
_cell.angle_beta   90.00
_cell.angle_gamma   90.00
#
_symmetry.space_group_name_H-M   'P 1'
#
loop_
_entity.id
_entity.type
_entity.pdbx_description
1 polymer ?
#
loop_
_entity_poly.entity_id
_entity_poly.type
_entity_poly.pdbx_seq_one_letter_code
_entity_poly.pdbx_strand_id
1 'polypeptide(L)'
;MKFLVRENIPACEIKKYLPPQFVGLYGSISHSTAPVNLIVFQTDRKSLVTGRYAEKALARISDKTLVTHCFASKFSSEAQDIICANNGKVYSLFSNVIWGEEQLFRFKNGEF
;
A
#
# COMPACT_ATOMS: atom_id res chain seq x y z
N MET A 1 -9.37 -6.01 10.43
CA MET A 1 -8.71 -6.22 9.13
C MET A 1 -7.47 -7.09 9.31
N LYS A 2 -7.23 -8.05 8.43
CA LYS A 2 -6.00 -8.86 8.42
C LYS A 2 -4.94 -8.19 7.57
N PHE A 3 -3.68 -8.29 7.97
CA PHE A 3 -2.55 -7.78 7.20
C PHE A 3 -1.33 -8.66 7.40
N LEU A 4 -0.47 -8.67 6.38
CA LEU A 4 0.81 -9.34 6.35
C LEU A 4 1.91 -8.32 6.63
N VAL A 5 2.94 -8.75 7.37
CA VAL A 5 4.17 -7.99 7.55
C VAL A 5 5.35 -8.86 7.15
N ARG A 6 6.27 -8.28 6.38
CA ARG A 6 7.58 -8.83 6.03
C ARG A 6 8.61 -7.74 6.24
N GLU A 7 9.73 -8.08 6.83
CA GLU A 7 10.79 -7.13 7.15
C GLU A 7 12.05 -7.53 6.42
N ASN A 8 12.91 -6.54 6.16
CA ASN A 8 14.25 -6.76 5.60
C ASN A 8 14.23 -7.57 4.29
N ILE A 9 13.23 -7.36 3.43
CA ILE A 9 13.17 -8.00 2.12
C ILE A 9 13.86 -7.12 1.09
N PRO A 10 14.58 -7.67 0.10
CA PRO A 10 15.13 -6.87 -0.99
C PRO A 10 13.99 -6.19 -1.75
N ALA A 11 14.09 -4.88 -2.00
CA ALA A 11 13.03 -4.14 -2.68
C ALA A 11 12.63 -4.82 -4.00
N CYS A 12 13.61 -5.22 -4.83
CA CYS A 12 13.38 -5.94 -6.09
C CYS A 12 12.52 -7.22 -5.97
N GLU A 13 12.39 -7.80 -4.78
CA GLU A 13 11.59 -9.00 -4.52
C GLU A 13 10.17 -8.74 -4.02
N ILE A 14 9.78 -7.49 -3.71
CA ILE A 14 8.44 -7.16 -3.18
C ILE A 14 7.34 -7.84 -4.00
N LYS A 15 7.45 -7.85 -5.34
CA LYS A 15 6.45 -8.46 -6.24
C LYS A 15 6.11 -9.92 -5.88
N LYS A 16 7.08 -10.70 -5.37
CA LYS A 16 6.89 -12.11 -4.98
C LYS A 16 5.94 -12.28 -3.79
N TYR A 17 5.81 -11.24 -2.97
CA TYR A 17 5.03 -11.24 -1.73
C TYR A 17 3.68 -10.53 -1.87
N LEU A 18 3.40 -9.94 -3.04
CA LEU A 18 2.16 -9.23 -3.31
C LEU A 18 1.09 -10.18 -3.89
N PRO A 19 -0.17 -10.05 -3.45
CA PRO A 19 -1.30 -10.62 -4.17
C PRO A 19 -1.35 -10.11 -5.63
N PRO A 20 -1.83 -10.93 -6.59
CA PRO A 20 -1.78 -10.63 -8.03
C PRO A 20 -2.31 -9.25 -8.40
N GLN A 21 -3.38 -8.79 -7.74
CA GLN A 21 -3.98 -7.49 -8.00
C GLN A 21 -3.05 -6.30 -7.71
N PHE A 22 -2.09 -6.43 -6.79
CA PHE A 22 -1.18 -5.34 -6.41
C PHE A 22 0.14 -5.34 -7.18
N VAL A 23 0.44 -6.41 -7.94
CA VAL A 23 1.73 -6.56 -8.65
C VAL A 23 1.96 -5.42 -9.64
N GLY A 24 0.90 -4.93 -10.28
CA GLY A 24 0.95 -3.81 -11.22
C GLY A 24 1.26 -2.45 -10.56
N LEU A 25 0.98 -2.28 -9.27
CA LEU A 25 1.27 -1.04 -8.53
C LEU A 25 2.77 -0.88 -8.22
N TYR A 26 3.54 -1.96 -8.28
CA TYR A 26 4.96 -1.97 -7.97
C TYR A 26 5.85 -1.56 -9.17
N GLY A 27 5.37 -0.63 -10.00
CA GLY A 27 6.08 -0.13 -11.19
C GLY A 27 7.42 0.57 -10.86
N SER A 28 8.39 0.39 -11.78
CA SER A 28 9.75 0.99 -11.89
C SER A 28 10.65 1.12 -10.66
N ILE A 29 10.44 0.34 -9.59
CA ILE A 29 11.50 0.10 -8.58
C ILE A 29 12.27 -1.15 -9.00
N SER A 30 12.88 -1.10 -10.19
CA SER A 30 13.41 -2.32 -10.84
C SER A 30 14.86 -2.66 -10.51
N HIS A 31 15.58 -1.83 -9.74
CA HIS A 31 17.03 -2.04 -9.55
C HIS A 31 17.58 -1.87 -8.14
N SER A 32 16.76 -1.49 -7.14
CA SER A 32 17.25 -1.40 -5.77
C SER A 32 17.23 -2.77 -5.10
N THR A 33 18.39 -3.21 -4.60
CA THR A 33 18.51 -4.35 -3.68
C THR A 33 18.45 -3.93 -2.21
N ALA A 34 18.24 -2.63 -1.94
CA ALA A 34 18.16 -2.12 -0.58
C ALA A 34 17.03 -2.84 0.16
N PRO A 35 17.26 -3.25 1.42
CA PRO A 35 16.24 -3.89 2.22
C PRO A 35 15.13 -2.90 2.55
N VAL A 36 13.90 -3.41 2.57
CA VAL A 36 12.69 -2.66 2.89
C VAL A 36 11.76 -3.50 3.73
N ASN A 37 10.84 -2.83 4.42
CA ASN A 37 9.71 -3.49 5.04
C ASN A 37 8.52 -3.49 4.09
N LEU A 38 7.68 -4.50 4.20
CA LEU A 38 6.47 -4.67 3.41
C LEU A 38 5.28 -4.98 4.33
N ILE A 39 4.22 -4.21 4.15
CA ILE A 39 2.92 -4.42 4.75
C ILE A 39 1.90 -4.62 3.63
N VAL A 40 1.15 -5.72 3.70
CA VAL A 40 0.04 -5.99 2.77
C VAL A 40 -1.25 -6.13 3.56
N PHE A 41 -2.14 -5.16 3.44
CA PHE A 41 -3.48 -5.24 3.99
C PHE A 41 -4.34 -6.12 3.09
N GLN A 42 -4.83 -7.23 3.64
CA GLN A 42 -5.74 -8.13 2.94
C GLN A 42 -7.15 -7.54 3.03
N THR A 43 -7.43 -6.58 2.15
CA THR A 43 -8.72 -5.90 2.04
C THR A 43 -9.59 -6.57 0.99
N ASP A 44 -10.84 -6.85 1.33
CA ASP A 44 -11.87 -7.01 0.31
C ASP A 44 -12.12 -5.67 -0.41
N ARG A 45 -12.87 -5.68 -1.52
CA ARG A 45 -13.15 -4.46 -2.30
C ARG A 45 -13.83 -3.33 -1.51
N LYS A 46 -14.39 -3.60 -0.33
CA LYS A 46 -15.18 -2.63 0.46
C LYS A 46 -14.45 -2.10 1.69
N SER A 47 -13.36 -2.72 2.11
CA SER A 47 -12.70 -2.40 3.38
C SER A 47 -11.68 -1.27 3.26
N LEU A 48 -11.91 -0.20 4.02
CA LEU A 48 -11.01 0.95 4.17
C LEU A 48 -9.94 0.70 5.24
N VAL A 49 -8.66 0.90 4.91
CA VAL A 49 -7.58 0.96 5.91
C VAL A 49 -7.64 2.32 6.61
N THR A 50 -7.92 2.35 7.91
CA THR A 50 -7.99 3.56 8.75
C THR A 50 -6.69 3.79 9.52
N GLY A 51 -6.54 4.94 10.18
CA GLY A 51 -5.35 5.25 10.98
C GLY A 51 -5.04 4.18 12.01
N ARG A 52 -6.05 3.71 12.75
CA ARG A 52 -5.92 2.59 13.71
C ARG A 52 -5.33 1.31 13.10
N TYR A 53 -5.63 1.00 11.83
CA TYR A 53 -5.06 -0.17 11.16
C TYR A 53 -3.62 0.09 10.72
N ALA A 54 -3.31 1.30 10.25
CA ALA A 54 -1.95 1.71 9.92
C ALA A 54 -1.02 1.64 11.15
N GLU A 55 -1.44 2.21 12.28
CA GLU A 55 -0.68 2.17 13.55
C GLU A 55 -0.41 0.74 13.99
N LYS A 56 -1.44 -0.12 14.00
CA LYS A 56 -1.30 -1.54 14.36
C LYS A 56 -0.32 -2.28 13.45
N ALA A 57 -0.30 -1.95 12.17
CA ALA A 57 0.59 -2.60 11.22
C ALA A 57 2.04 -2.11 11.39
N LEU A 58 2.23 -0.80 11.52
CA LEU A 58 3.54 -0.20 11.74
C LEU A 58 4.13 -0.62 13.10
N ALA A 59 3.32 -0.79 14.14
CA ALA A 59 3.78 -1.28 15.44
C ALA A 59 4.44 -2.67 15.37
N ARG A 60 4.15 -3.47 14.32
CA ARG A 60 4.76 -4.79 14.12
C ARG A 60 6.11 -4.74 13.37
N ILE A 61 6.52 -3.58 12.88
CA ILE A 61 7.83 -3.37 12.27
C ILE A 61 8.85 -3.14 13.38
N SER A 62 9.84 -4.02 13.48
CA SER A 62 10.97 -3.90 14.40
C SER A 62 12.02 -2.92 13.89
N ASP A 63 12.37 -2.98 12.60
CA ASP A 63 13.36 -2.06 12.02
C ASP A 63 12.71 -0.80 11.44
N LYS A 64 12.76 0.30 12.20
CA LYS A 64 12.20 1.60 11.80
C LYS A 64 13.07 2.39 10.83
N THR A 65 14.31 1.96 10.60
CA THR A 65 15.24 2.66 9.71
C THR A 65 14.93 2.39 8.24
N LEU A 66 14.32 1.24 7.95
CA LEU A 66 13.95 0.84 6.60
C LEU A 66 12.65 1.51 6.14
N VAL A 67 12.61 1.86 4.86
CA VAL A 67 11.38 2.34 4.21
C VAL A 67 10.33 1.23 4.23
N THR A 68 9.11 1.55 4.63
CA THR A 68 8.01 0.57 4.72
C THR A 68 7.02 0.75 3.58
N HIS A 69 6.91 -0.24 2.69
CA HIS A 69 5.94 -0.23 1.59
C HIS A 69 4.61 -0.84 2.04
N CYS A 70 3.51 -0.10 1.93
CA CYS A 70 2.18 -0.50 2.36
C CYS A 70 1.22 -0.65 1.17
N PHE A 71 0.60 -1.83 1.03
CA PHE A 71 -0.36 -2.13 -0.05
C PHE A 71 -1.76 -2.42 0.49
N ALA A 72 -2.78 -1.82 -0.11
CA ALA A 72 -4.18 -2.13 0.17
C ALA A 72 -5.11 -1.75 -0.99
N SER A 73 -6.37 -2.19 -0.94
CA SER A 73 -7.40 -1.72 -1.87
C SER A 73 -7.66 -0.22 -1.69
N LYS A 74 -7.85 0.25 -0.46
CA LYS A 74 -8.15 1.65 -0.13
C LYS A 74 -7.58 2.04 1.23
N PHE A 75 -7.07 3.27 1.34
CA PHE A 75 -6.62 3.88 2.60
C PHE A 75 -7.51 5.08 2.94
N SER A 76 -7.67 5.46 4.21
CA SER A 76 -8.16 6.80 4.57
C SER A 76 -7.02 7.82 4.43
N SER A 77 -7.31 9.12 4.33
CA SER A 77 -6.27 10.15 4.32
C SER A 77 -5.41 10.08 5.60
N GLU A 78 -6.06 9.95 6.76
CA GLU A 78 -5.40 9.73 8.05
C GLU A 78 -4.42 8.54 8.04
N ALA A 79 -4.82 7.40 7.45
CA ALA A 79 -3.93 6.24 7.36
C ALA A 79 -2.71 6.53 6.47
N GLN A 80 -2.89 7.29 5.39
CA GLN A 80 -1.78 7.70 4.53
C GLN A 80 -0.82 8.61 5.27
N ASP A 81 -1.34 9.60 5.99
CA ASP A 81 -0.55 10.55 6.76
C ASP A 81 0.31 9.83 7.82
N ILE A 82 -0.29 8.88 8.55
CA ILE A 82 0.43 8.06 9.54
C ILE A 82 1.53 7.23 8.87
N ILE A 83 1.26 6.59 7.73
CA ILE A 83 2.25 5.78 7.02
C ILE A 83 3.41 6.65 6.52
N CYS A 84 3.12 7.79 5.91
CA CYS A 84 4.13 8.72 5.39
C CYS A 84 4.98 9.32 6.53
N ALA A 85 4.37 9.68 7.66
CA ALA A 85 5.08 10.19 8.84
C ALA A 85 6.06 9.17 9.44
N ASN A 86 5.87 7.87 9.18
CA ASN A 86 6.71 6.78 9.64
C ASN A 86 7.66 6.24 8.54
N ASN A 87 8.11 7.12 7.64
CA ASN A 87 9.01 6.77 6.53
C ASN A 87 8.45 5.66 5.61
N GLY A 88 7.12 5.58 5.50
CA GLY A 88 6.42 4.60 4.69
C GLY A 88 5.97 5.14 3.33
N LYS A 89 5.66 4.22 2.42
CA LYS A 89 5.10 4.50 1.09
C LYS A 89 3.76 3.79 0.94
N VAL A 90 2.77 4.48 0.39
CA VAL A 90 1.42 3.94 0.20
C VAL A 90 1.19 3.55 -1.26
N TYR A 91 0.69 2.34 -1.47
CA TYR A 91 0.29 1.82 -2.77
C TYR A 91 -1.16 1.34 -2.67
N SER A 92 -2.08 2.10 -3.26
CA SER A 92 -3.52 1.82 -3.21
C SER A 92 -4.04 1.43 -4.58
N LEU A 93 -4.85 0.38 -4.69
CA LEU A 93 -5.56 0.07 -5.95
C LEU A 93 -6.55 1.16 -6.32
N PHE A 94 -7.22 1.69 -5.31
CA PHE A 94 -8.14 2.79 -5.43
C PHE A 94 -7.48 3.94 -4.68
N SER A 95 -6.76 4.80 -5.41
CA SER A 95 -6.20 6.00 -4.80
C SER A 95 -7.36 6.85 -4.28
N ASN A 96 -7.12 7.60 -3.20
CA ASN A 96 -8.07 8.57 -2.66
C ASN A 96 -8.22 9.81 -3.54
N VAL A 97 -8.25 9.66 -4.87
CA VAL A 97 -8.99 10.65 -5.64
C VAL A 97 -10.44 10.50 -5.17
N ILE A 98 -11.00 11.55 -4.58
CA ILE A 98 -12.45 11.69 -4.56
C ILE A 98 -12.80 11.81 -6.05
N TRP A 99 -13.13 10.68 -6.68
CA TRP A 99 -13.51 10.69 -8.09
C TRP A 99 -14.75 11.57 -8.17
N GLY A 100 -14.64 12.73 -8.82
CA GLY A 100 -15.83 13.45 -9.25
C GLY A 100 -16.69 12.52 -10.10
N GLU A 101 -18.00 12.72 -10.16
CA GLU A 101 -18.92 11.86 -10.93
C GLU A 101 -18.42 11.64 -12.37
N GLU A 102 -17.81 12.67 -12.97
CA GLU A 102 -17.19 12.65 -14.28
C GLU A 102 -16.04 11.63 -14.39
N GLN A 103 -15.13 11.61 -13.41
CA GLN A 103 -13.98 10.70 -13.43
C GLN A 103 -14.45 9.25 -13.25
N LEU A 104 -15.45 9.04 -12.39
CA LEU A 104 -16.09 7.74 -12.13
C LEU A 104 -16.79 7.19 -13.37
N PHE A 105 -17.44 8.08 -14.14
CA PHE A 105 -18.06 7.75 -15.41
C PHE A 105 -17.01 7.27 -16.43
N ARG A 106 -15.91 8.02 -16.60
CA ARG A 106 -14.83 7.69 -17.54
C ARG A 106 -14.14 6.36 -17.21
N PHE A 107 -13.85 6.08 -15.94
CA PHE A 107 -13.27 4.79 -15.53
C PHE A 107 -14.21 3.61 -15.81
N LYS A 108 -15.51 3.75 -15.53
CA LYS A 108 -16.51 2.69 -15.81
C LYS A 108 -16.65 2.39 -17.30
N ASN A 109 -16.34 3.35 -18.15
CA ASN A 109 -16.41 3.22 -19.60
C ASN A 109 -15.05 2.86 -20.25
N GLY A 110 -14.01 2.59 -19.45
CA GLY A 110 -12.70 2.18 -19.97
C GLY A 110 -11.92 3.32 -20.66
N GLU A 111 -12.18 4.57 -20.30
CA GLU A 111 -11.56 5.75 -20.91
C GLU A 111 -10.27 6.22 -20.17
N PHE A 112 -9.60 5.28 -19.47
CA PHE A 112 -8.35 5.47 -18.73
C PHE A 112 -7.37 4.32 -18.96
#